data_AF-A0A3A6MAV3-F1
#
_entry.id   AF-A0A3A6MAV3-F1
#
_cell.length_a   1.000
_cell.length_b   1.000
_cell.length_c   1.000
_cell.angle_alpha   90.00
_cell.angle_beta   90.00
_cell.angle_gamma   90.00
#
_symmetry.space_group_name_H-M   'P 1'
#
loop_
_entity.id
_entity.type
_entity.pdbx_description
1 polymer ?
#
loop_
_entity_poly.entity_id
_entity_poly.type
_entity_poly.pdbx_seq_one_letter_code
_entity_poly.pdbx_strand_id
1 'polypeptide(L)'
;MRKTIISIGFIIFFGTATAVAGEDTAEQIRHLLEKETIQRADAALHEEPVTVTATRATRSAGGIHDFYSEGDYWWPNPEAPDGPYIRRDGETNPENFTAHRQAMIRMSQLVGDLTSAWILTGKQVYSDAAMQHIRAWFVNPDTQMNPNLLYAQAIKGVVTGRGIGIIDTIHLIEVVQSLRLMEAKRMIDKEELGTIKQWFSDYLTWMSTHRYGIKEMEAKNNHGTCWVMQAAAFALFTDNREMIRFCTERYKTVLLPNQMAADGSFPLELERTKPYGYSLFNLDAMATICQLLTTGEEDIWNYTTPDGKNIDKGIAWLYPYVKDKSSWKRQPDIMFWEEWPVAQPFLLFGTLHHFNKEFFNTWMQLEHFPTNEEVVRNLPIRHPLLWIQ
;
A
#
# COMPACT_ATOMS: atom_id res chain seq x y z
N MET A 1 -35.97 -50.72 -31.83
CA MET A 1 -34.81 -50.41 -30.98
C MET A 1 -34.59 -48.90 -30.94
N ARG A 2 -35.00 -48.23 -29.86
CA ARG A 2 -34.55 -46.88 -29.51
C ARG A 2 -34.28 -46.89 -28.01
N LYS A 3 -33.00 -46.84 -27.63
CA LYS A 3 -32.55 -46.72 -26.24
C LYS A 3 -32.44 -45.24 -25.92
N THR A 4 -33.26 -44.78 -24.98
CA THR A 4 -33.15 -43.44 -24.37
C THR A 4 -32.03 -43.49 -23.35
N ILE A 5 -30.98 -42.67 -23.54
CA ILE A 5 -29.92 -42.46 -22.55
C ILE A 5 -30.31 -41.24 -21.74
N ILE A 6 -30.58 -41.43 -20.44
CA ILE A 6 -30.77 -40.35 -19.47
C ILE A 6 -29.39 -40.08 -18.87
N SER A 7 -28.83 -38.89 -19.13
CA SER A 7 -27.64 -38.40 -18.43
C SER A 7 -28.06 -37.74 -17.13
N ILE A 8 -27.63 -38.30 -16.01
CA ILE A 8 -27.74 -37.67 -14.69
C ILE A 8 -26.49 -36.80 -14.51
N GLY A 9 -26.67 -35.48 -14.55
CA GLY A 9 -25.62 -34.53 -14.21
C GLY A 9 -25.36 -34.56 -12.71
N PHE A 10 -24.15 -34.95 -12.31
CA PHE A 10 -23.64 -34.71 -10.96
C PHE A 10 -23.32 -33.22 -10.83
N ILE A 11 -24.13 -32.49 -10.07
CA ILE A 11 -23.78 -31.16 -9.57
C ILE A 11 -22.84 -31.38 -8.39
N ILE A 12 -21.55 -31.09 -8.60
CA ILE A 12 -20.55 -31.13 -7.54
C ILE A 12 -20.65 -29.82 -6.75
N PHE A 13 -21.17 -29.88 -5.53
CA PHE A 13 -21.15 -28.80 -4.55
C PHE A 13 -19.74 -28.64 -3.97
N PHE A 14 -18.92 -27.74 -4.52
CA PHE A 14 -17.61 -27.37 -3.95
C PHE A 14 -17.63 -26.01 -3.21
N GLY A 15 -18.78 -25.34 -3.09
CA GLY A 15 -18.83 -23.92 -2.67
C GLY A 15 -19.13 -23.63 -1.19
N THR A 16 -19.46 -24.61 -0.35
CA THR A 16 -19.96 -24.33 1.02
C THR A 16 -18.89 -24.37 2.11
N ALA A 17 -17.87 -25.23 1.98
CA ALA A 17 -16.86 -25.40 3.05
C ALA A 17 -15.82 -24.27 3.08
N THR A 18 -15.44 -23.73 1.92
CA THR A 18 -14.49 -22.61 1.79
C THR A 18 -15.10 -21.30 2.27
N ALA A 19 -16.37 -21.04 1.94
CA ALA A 19 -17.09 -19.85 2.40
C ALA A 19 -17.19 -19.80 3.94
N VAL A 20 -17.53 -20.92 4.58
CA VAL A 20 -17.63 -21.01 6.06
C VAL A 20 -16.27 -20.80 6.75
N ALA A 21 -15.18 -21.33 6.17
CA ALA A 21 -13.83 -21.11 6.73
C ALA A 21 -13.36 -19.65 6.59
N GLY A 22 -13.77 -18.96 5.52
CA GLY A 22 -13.50 -17.54 5.31
C GLY A 22 -14.27 -16.64 6.27
N GLU A 23 -15.56 -16.93 6.50
CA GLU A 23 -16.39 -16.22 7.48
C GLU A 23 -15.82 -16.34 8.90
N ASP A 24 -15.35 -17.53 9.31
CA ASP A 24 -14.69 -17.76 10.60
C ASP A 24 -13.39 -16.94 10.74
N THR A 25 -12.60 -16.84 9.67
CA THR A 25 -11.34 -16.07 9.67
C THR A 25 -11.60 -14.56 9.79
N ALA A 26 -12.57 -14.03 9.03
CA ALA A 26 -12.90 -12.61 9.06
C ALA A 26 -13.41 -12.17 10.45
N GLU A 27 -14.22 -13.00 11.10
CA GLU A 27 -14.72 -12.72 12.45
C GLU A 27 -13.62 -12.76 13.50
N GLN A 28 -12.68 -13.71 13.40
CA GLN A 28 -11.51 -13.74 14.27
C GLN A 28 -10.63 -12.49 14.12
N ILE A 29 -10.44 -12.00 12.88
CA ILE A 29 -9.73 -10.73 12.64
C ILE A 29 -10.47 -9.56 13.26
N ARG A 30 -11.80 -9.49 13.09
CA ARG A 30 -12.63 -8.44 13.72
C ARG A 30 -12.45 -8.45 15.23
N HIS A 31 -12.61 -9.60 15.86
CA HIS A 31 -12.48 -9.74 17.31
C HIS A 31 -11.08 -9.36 17.83
N LEU A 32 -10.02 -9.78 17.12
CA LEU A 32 -8.64 -9.48 17.47
C LEU A 32 -8.35 -7.97 17.48
N LEU A 33 -8.86 -7.25 16.47
CA LEU A 33 -8.54 -5.85 16.24
C LEU A 33 -9.54 -4.87 16.89
N GLU A 34 -10.73 -5.33 17.26
CA GLU A 34 -11.87 -4.48 17.63
C GLU A 34 -11.53 -3.44 18.69
N LYS A 35 -10.99 -3.89 19.84
CA LYS A 35 -10.75 -3.02 20.99
C LYS A 35 -9.80 -1.87 20.66
N GLU A 36 -8.65 -2.18 20.09
CA GLU A 36 -7.62 -1.17 19.78
C GLU A 36 -8.06 -0.26 18.63
N THR A 37 -8.74 -0.82 17.63
CA THR A 37 -9.30 -0.03 16.51
C THR A 37 -10.29 1.02 17.01
N ILE A 38 -11.22 0.64 17.89
CA ILE A 38 -12.20 1.58 18.45
C ILE A 38 -11.51 2.63 19.31
N GLN A 39 -10.53 2.24 20.14
CA GLN A 39 -9.79 3.20 20.98
C GLN A 39 -9.03 4.25 20.13
N ARG A 40 -8.38 3.82 19.05
CA ARG A 40 -7.66 4.71 18.13
C ARG A 40 -8.62 5.62 17.37
N ALA A 41 -9.75 5.09 16.91
CA ALA A 41 -10.78 5.87 16.24
C ALA A 41 -11.43 6.91 17.16
N ASP A 42 -11.70 6.56 18.43
CA ASP A 42 -12.21 7.50 19.42
C ASP A 42 -11.24 8.67 19.67
N ALA A 43 -9.93 8.39 19.67
CA ALA A 43 -8.91 9.46 19.70
C ALA A 43 -8.92 10.29 18.41
N ALA A 44 -9.02 9.63 17.24
CA ALA A 44 -9.06 10.28 15.94
C ALA A 44 -10.27 11.22 15.75
N LEU A 45 -11.38 11.01 16.46
CA LEU A 45 -12.53 11.93 16.45
C LEU A 45 -12.19 13.36 16.92
N HIS A 46 -11.09 13.53 17.65
CA HIS A 46 -10.64 14.83 18.16
C HIS A 46 -9.52 15.46 17.33
N GLU A 47 -9.12 14.82 16.23
CA GLU A 47 -8.00 15.24 15.40
C GLU A 47 -8.48 16.13 14.25
N GLU A 48 -7.85 17.29 14.07
CA GLU A 48 -8.16 18.16 12.93
C GLU A 48 -7.38 17.74 11.67
N PRO A 49 -7.90 18.03 10.45
CA PRO A 49 -7.17 17.81 9.22
C PRO A 49 -5.90 18.67 9.15
N VAL A 50 -4.80 18.04 8.75
CA VAL A 50 -3.52 18.68 8.44
C VAL A 50 -3.13 18.23 7.03
N THR A 51 -2.93 19.20 6.13
CA THR A 51 -2.62 18.93 4.71
C THR A 51 -1.29 19.57 4.30
N VAL A 52 -0.91 19.43 3.02
CA VAL A 52 0.29 20.08 2.44
C VAL A 52 0.32 21.59 2.63
N THR A 53 -0.84 22.24 2.80
CA THR A 53 -0.93 23.69 2.97
C THR A 53 -0.56 24.15 4.39
N ALA A 54 -0.55 23.25 5.37
CA ALA A 54 -0.29 23.57 6.77
C ALA A 54 1.18 23.93 7.05
N THR A 55 2.10 23.48 6.20
CA THR A 55 3.54 23.74 6.34
C THR A 55 4.14 24.10 4.99
N ARG A 56 5.14 24.98 4.96
CA ARG A 56 5.84 25.30 3.72
C ARG A 56 7.34 25.05 3.88
N ALA A 57 7.90 24.19 3.04
CA ALA A 57 9.34 24.01 2.95
C ALA A 57 9.99 25.21 2.24
N THR A 58 10.95 25.85 2.90
CA THR A 58 11.72 26.97 2.31
C THR A 58 12.54 26.56 1.08
N ARG A 59 12.87 25.26 0.97
CA ARG A 59 13.62 24.66 -0.14
C ARG A 59 12.73 24.15 -1.28
N SER A 60 11.41 24.23 -1.15
CA SER A 60 10.48 23.81 -2.21
C SER A 60 10.42 24.84 -3.33
N ALA A 61 10.44 24.34 -4.57
CA ALA A 61 10.14 25.14 -5.77
C ALA A 61 8.64 25.19 -6.10
N GLY A 62 7.80 24.46 -5.34
CA GLY A 62 6.36 24.41 -5.52
C GLY A 62 5.57 25.47 -4.75
N GLY A 63 4.28 25.55 -5.07
CA GLY A 63 3.29 26.35 -4.36
C GLY A 63 2.79 25.69 -3.06
N ILE A 64 1.87 26.36 -2.38
CA ILE A 64 1.33 25.90 -1.07
C ILE A 64 0.52 24.60 -1.18
N HIS A 65 -0.06 24.31 -2.35
CA HIS A 65 -0.81 23.07 -2.62
C HIS A 65 0.07 21.94 -3.15
N ASP A 66 1.38 22.15 -3.35
CA ASP A 66 2.26 21.15 -3.91
C ASP A 66 2.92 20.30 -2.81
N PHE A 67 2.88 18.97 -2.99
CA PHE A 67 3.60 18.06 -2.11
C PHE A 67 5.12 18.20 -2.29
N TYR A 68 5.84 18.24 -1.17
CA TYR A 68 7.29 18.38 -1.14
C TYR A 68 7.90 17.41 -0.13
N SER A 69 8.96 16.73 -0.55
CA SER A 69 9.79 15.92 0.32
C SER A 69 11.22 15.92 -0.20
N GLU A 70 12.15 15.49 0.64
CA GLU A 70 13.57 15.40 0.27
C GLU A 70 14.03 13.94 0.18
N GLY A 71 15.04 13.69 -0.65
CA GLY A 71 15.61 12.37 -0.77
C GLY A 71 16.33 11.97 0.52
N ASP A 72 15.89 10.88 1.15
CA ASP A 72 16.31 10.48 2.49
C ASP A 72 17.83 10.41 2.67
N TYR A 73 18.52 9.88 1.67
CA TYR A 73 19.93 9.52 1.73
C TYR A 73 20.87 10.62 1.20
N TRP A 74 20.42 11.87 1.15
CA TRP A 74 21.20 12.98 0.62
C TRP A 74 21.61 13.95 1.72
N TRP A 75 22.93 14.18 1.82
CA TRP A 75 23.56 14.89 2.92
C TRP A 75 24.37 16.10 2.43
N PRO A 76 24.54 17.15 3.26
CA PRO A 76 25.48 18.22 2.97
C PRO A 76 26.88 17.67 2.66
N ASN A 77 27.52 18.23 1.63
CA ASN A 77 28.90 17.89 1.31
C ASN A 77 29.85 18.68 2.26
N PRO A 78 30.63 18.02 3.13
CA PRO A 78 31.56 18.72 4.02
C PRO A 78 32.64 19.53 3.28
N GLU A 79 32.99 19.11 2.06
CA GLU A 79 34.00 19.77 1.23
C GLU A 79 33.41 20.97 0.45
N ALA A 80 32.09 21.05 0.32
CA ALA A 80 31.38 22.13 -0.34
C ALA A 80 30.03 22.40 0.37
N PRO A 81 30.02 23.10 1.51
CA PRO A 81 28.82 23.27 2.35
C PRO A 81 27.61 23.90 1.64
N ASP A 82 27.87 24.79 0.68
CA ASP A 82 26.85 25.43 -0.15
C ASP A 82 26.58 24.70 -1.48
N GLY A 83 27.34 23.62 -1.74
CA GLY A 83 27.25 22.82 -2.94
C GLY A 83 26.10 21.80 -2.95
N PRO A 84 26.01 20.99 -4.01
CA PRO A 84 25.04 19.91 -4.11
C PRO A 84 25.22 18.88 -2.98
N TYR A 85 24.10 18.34 -2.50
CA TYR A 85 24.14 17.23 -1.55
C TYR A 85 24.76 15.97 -2.18
N ILE A 86 25.33 15.11 -1.34
CA ILE A 86 25.95 13.83 -1.70
C ILE A 86 25.16 12.65 -1.13
N ARG A 87 25.15 11.51 -1.82
CA ARG A 87 24.39 10.33 -1.42
C ARG A 87 25.15 9.47 -0.39
N ARG A 88 24.46 9.05 0.68
CA ARG A 88 24.90 8.04 1.67
C ARG A 88 23.80 6.99 1.84
N ASP A 89 23.87 5.88 1.10
CA ASP A 89 22.76 4.94 1.01
C ASP A 89 22.44 4.27 2.35
N GLY A 90 21.16 4.29 2.75
CA GLY A 90 20.70 3.70 4.00
C GLY A 90 20.86 4.59 5.24
N GLU A 91 21.52 5.74 5.11
CA GLU A 91 21.66 6.74 6.18
C GLU A 91 20.69 7.89 5.95
N THR A 92 19.56 7.90 6.66
CA THR A 92 18.56 8.99 6.55
C THR A 92 19.10 10.27 7.15
N ASN A 93 19.08 11.36 6.39
CA ASN A 93 19.41 12.70 6.87
C ASN A 93 18.29 13.23 7.80
N PRO A 94 18.57 13.48 9.10
CA PRO A 94 17.58 13.96 10.05
C PRO A 94 17.11 15.40 9.76
N GLU A 95 17.87 16.17 8.98
CA GLU A 95 17.56 17.57 8.61
C GLU A 95 16.64 17.68 7.38
N ASN A 96 16.13 16.55 6.88
CA ASN A 96 15.20 16.54 5.78
C ASN A 96 13.86 17.15 6.19
N PHE A 97 13.24 17.87 5.26
CA PHE A 97 11.86 18.27 5.41
C PHE A 97 10.94 17.05 5.25
N THR A 98 10.24 16.68 6.32
CA THR A 98 9.36 15.51 6.38
C THR A 98 7.89 15.85 6.60
N ALA A 99 7.54 17.11 6.83
CA ALA A 99 6.19 17.49 7.29
C ALA A 99 5.06 17.06 6.34
N HIS A 100 5.22 17.19 5.02
CA HIS A 100 4.16 16.77 4.08
C HIS A 100 4.00 15.25 4.07
N ARG A 101 5.11 14.50 4.16
CA ARG A 101 5.10 13.04 4.26
C ARG A 101 4.41 12.60 5.55
N GLN A 102 4.76 13.22 6.69
CA GLN A 102 4.11 12.97 7.98
C GLN A 102 2.62 13.28 7.93
N ALA A 103 2.21 14.40 7.32
CA ALA A 103 0.80 14.75 7.16
C ALA A 103 0.05 13.71 6.31
N MET A 104 0.66 13.20 5.25
CA MET A 104 0.08 12.16 4.39
C MET A 104 -0.06 10.81 5.09
N ILE A 105 0.96 10.39 5.85
CA ILE A 105 0.90 9.19 6.70
C ILE A 105 -0.21 9.34 7.74
N ARG A 106 -0.25 10.48 8.43
CA ARG A 106 -1.26 10.78 9.45
C ARG A 106 -2.67 10.74 8.86
N MET A 107 -2.89 11.34 7.69
CA MET A 107 -4.19 11.26 6.99
C MET A 107 -4.60 9.80 6.76
N SER A 108 -3.69 8.98 6.23
CA SER A 108 -3.93 7.55 5.97
C SER A 108 -4.26 6.77 7.25
N GLN A 109 -3.56 7.04 8.35
CA GLN A 109 -3.86 6.45 9.66
C GLN A 109 -5.23 6.86 10.17
N LEU A 110 -5.54 8.16 10.21
CA LEU A 110 -6.81 8.66 10.71
C LEU A 110 -8.00 8.12 9.89
N VAL A 111 -7.92 8.21 8.57
CA VAL A 111 -8.97 7.70 7.68
C VAL A 111 -9.15 6.19 7.85
N GLY A 112 -8.05 5.44 7.95
CA GLY A 112 -8.09 3.98 8.14
C GLY A 112 -8.65 3.56 9.50
N ASP A 113 -8.21 4.18 10.59
CA ASP A 113 -8.70 3.93 11.97
C ASP A 113 -10.20 4.24 12.05
N LEU A 114 -10.63 5.43 11.58
CA LEU A 114 -12.02 5.87 11.59
C LEU A 114 -12.92 4.97 10.72
N THR A 115 -12.49 4.63 9.51
CA THR A 115 -13.27 3.76 8.62
C THR A 115 -13.37 2.34 9.20
N SER A 116 -12.31 1.84 9.82
CA SER A 116 -12.31 0.54 10.48
C SER A 116 -13.28 0.48 11.67
N ALA A 117 -13.33 1.53 12.50
CA ALA A 117 -14.31 1.62 13.57
C ALA A 117 -15.75 1.76 13.06
N TRP A 118 -15.97 2.48 11.95
CA TRP A 118 -17.27 2.51 11.28
C TRP A 118 -17.70 1.12 10.80
N ILE A 119 -16.79 0.34 10.21
CA ILE A 119 -17.04 -1.05 9.77
C ILE A 119 -17.44 -1.96 10.94
N LEU A 120 -16.81 -1.79 12.10
CA LEU A 120 -17.08 -2.60 13.30
C LEU A 120 -18.40 -2.20 13.98
N THR A 121 -18.68 -0.91 14.06
CA THR A 121 -19.74 -0.37 14.93
C THR A 121 -20.99 0.10 14.20
N GLY A 122 -20.88 0.37 12.90
CA GLY A 122 -21.91 1.03 12.09
C GLY A 122 -22.18 2.49 12.47
N LYS A 123 -21.42 3.10 13.40
CA LYS A 123 -21.68 4.47 13.86
C LYS A 123 -21.20 5.50 12.85
N GLN A 124 -22.12 6.37 12.41
CA GLN A 124 -21.86 7.39 11.40
C GLN A 124 -20.81 8.43 11.81
N VAL A 125 -20.63 8.69 13.11
CA VAL A 125 -19.65 9.67 13.62
C VAL A 125 -18.23 9.40 13.11
N TYR A 126 -17.83 8.13 12.99
CA TYR A 126 -16.50 7.78 12.50
C TYR A 126 -16.38 8.00 10.98
N SER A 127 -17.39 7.64 10.18
CA SER A 127 -17.37 7.89 8.74
C SER A 127 -17.41 9.38 8.41
N ASP A 128 -18.17 10.17 9.18
CA ASP A 128 -18.24 11.62 9.00
C ASP A 128 -16.87 12.28 9.29
N ALA A 129 -16.19 11.85 10.35
CA ALA A 129 -14.83 12.31 10.69
C ALA A 129 -13.80 11.88 9.63
N ALA A 130 -13.88 10.66 9.10
CA ALA A 130 -13.00 10.22 8.01
C ALA A 130 -13.18 11.12 6.76
N MET A 131 -14.44 11.43 6.43
CA MET A 131 -14.76 12.34 5.32
C MET A 131 -14.28 13.78 5.56
N GLN A 132 -14.20 14.26 6.81
CA GLN A 132 -13.61 15.57 7.12
C GLN A 132 -12.14 15.64 6.69
N HIS A 133 -11.34 14.60 6.97
CA HIS A 133 -9.96 14.54 6.53
C HIS A 133 -9.84 14.44 5.00
N ILE A 134 -10.65 13.59 4.36
CA ILE A 134 -10.66 13.41 2.90
C ILE A 134 -11.00 14.73 2.19
N ARG A 135 -12.05 15.43 2.64
CA ARG A 135 -12.44 16.73 2.08
C ARG A 135 -11.31 17.75 2.13
N ALA A 136 -10.59 17.82 3.25
CA ALA A 136 -9.48 18.75 3.38
C ALA A 136 -8.36 18.47 2.36
N TRP A 137 -8.07 17.20 2.06
CA TRP A 137 -6.98 16.82 1.15
C TRP A 137 -7.34 16.91 -0.33
N PHE A 138 -8.60 16.70 -0.72
CA PHE A 138 -8.97 16.51 -2.13
C PHE A 138 -10.07 17.44 -2.66
N VAL A 139 -10.78 18.15 -1.78
CA VAL A 139 -11.99 18.91 -2.17
C VAL A 139 -11.88 20.38 -1.80
N ASN A 140 -11.48 20.68 -0.55
CA ASN A 140 -11.45 22.05 -0.07
C ASN A 140 -10.36 22.85 -0.80
N PRO A 141 -10.72 23.91 -1.56
CA PRO A 141 -9.76 24.67 -2.36
C PRO A 141 -8.67 25.33 -1.53
N ASP A 142 -8.93 25.63 -0.25
CA ASP A 142 -7.95 26.28 0.64
C ASP A 142 -6.88 25.30 1.14
N THR A 143 -7.18 24.00 1.16
CA THR A 143 -6.31 22.99 1.80
C THR A 143 -5.91 21.82 0.90
N GLN A 144 -6.53 21.66 -0.27
CA GLN A 144 -6.30 20.51 -1.14
C GLN A 144 -4.84 20.38 -1.57
N MET A 145 -4.40 19.14 -1.82
CA MET A 145 -3.13 18.87 -2.48
C MET A 145 -3.35 18.87 -4.00
N ASN A 146 -2.41 19.38 -4.79
CA ASN A 146 -2.45 19.22 -6.24
C ASN A 146 -2.22 17.74 -6.63
N PRO A 147 -2.90 17.19 -7.66
CA PRO A 147 -2.80 15.78 -8.06
C PRO A 147 -1.52 15.48 -8.85
N ASN A 148 -0.34 15.83 -8.29
CA ASN A 148 0.98 15.55 -8.87
C ASN A 148 2.09 15.58 -7.81
N LEU A 149 3.22 14.93 -8.10
CA LEU A 149 4.43 14.92 -7.26
C LEU A 149 5.62 15.56 -7.98
N LEU A 150 5.46 16.79 -8.47
CA LEU A 150 6.54 17.51 -9.16
C LEU A 150 7.75 17.81 -8.27
N TYR A 151 7.55 17.92 -6.95
CA TYR A 151 8.58 18.33 -6.00
C TYR A 151 8.89 17.29 -4.92
N ALA A 152 8.52 16.03 -5.16
CA ALA A 152 8.80 14.93 -4.25
C ALA A 152 10.26 14.44 -4.36
N GLN A 153 10.84 14.10 -3.21
CA GLN A 153 12.23 13.69 -3.03
C GLN A 153 13.25 14.58 -3.74
N ALA A 154 13.09 15.90 -3.61
CA ALA A 154 14.06 16.88 -4.07
C ALA A 154 15.45 16.65 -3.44
N ILE A 155 16.48 17.14 -4.13
CA ILE A 155 17.86 17.07 -3.68
C ILE A 155 18.46 18.47 -3.82
N LYS A 156 18.85 19.08 -2.70
CA LYS A 156 19.43 20.43 -2.67
C LYS A 156 20.61 20.52 -3.64
N GLY A 157 20.55 21.51 -4.54
CA GLY A 157 21.60 21.77 -5.54
C GLY A 157 21.65 20.79 -6.72
N VAL A 158 20.71 19.85 -6.83
CA VAL A 158 20.70 18.83 -7.91
C VAL A 158 19.39 18.86 -8.69
N VAL A 159 18.24 18.64 -8.02
CA VAL A 159 16.92 18.56 -8.65
C VAL A 159 15.81 19.00 -7.69
N THR A 160 14.76 19.60 -8.22
CA THR A 160 13.60 20.07 -7.45
C THR A 160 12.57 18.97 -7.13
N GLY A 161 12.70 17.80 -7.75
CA GLY A 161 11.87 16.61 -7.52
C GLY A 161 12.25 15.50 -8.50
N ARG A 162 11.78 14.26 -8.27
CA ARG A 162 12.15 13.08 -9.07
C ARG A 162 11.12 11.94 -8.97
N GLY A 163 11.16 11.03 -9.97
CA GLY A 163 10.25 9.88 -10.08
C GLY A 163 10.13 9.04 -8.81
N ILE A 164 11.27 8.76 -8.16
CA ILE A 164 11.30 7.94 -6.94
C ILE A 164 10.59 8.53 -5.74
N GLY A 165 10.15 9.79 -5.82
CA GLY A 165 9.27 10.40 -4.82
C GLY A 165 7.82 9.91 -4.89
N ILE A 166 7.38 9.25 -5.96
CA ILE A 166 6.02 8.70 -6.08
C ILE A 166 5.73 7.63 -5.02
N ILE A 167 6.76 6.98 -4.49
CA ILE A 167 6.60 6.07 -3.35
C ILE A 167 6.06 6.78 -2.09
N ASP A 168 6.19 8.12 -1.96
CA ASP A 168 5.69 8.84 -0.80
C ASP A 168 4.14 8.83 -0.72
N THR A 169 3.43 8.56 -1.83
CA THR A 169 1.95 8.47 -1.88
C THR A 169 1.35 7.08 -1.72
N ILE A 170 2.15 6.03 -1.42
CA ILE A 170 1.61 4.68 -1.18
C ILE A 170 0.52 4.66 -0.08
N HIS A 171 0.54 5.63 0.84
CA HIS A 171 -0.44 5.80 1.91
C HIS A 171 -1.84 6.20 1.42
N LEU A 172 -1.97 6.70 0.20
CA LEU A 172 -3.28 7.00 -0.40
C LEU A 172 -4.08 5.73 -0.72
N ILE A 173 -3.46 4.55 -0.75
CA ILE A 173 -4.13 3.29 -1.08
C ILE A 173 -5.24 2.97 -0.08
N GLU A 174 -4.99 3.07 1.22
CA GLU A 174 -6.02 2.81 2.24
C GLU A 174 -7.07 3.92 2.33
N VAL A 175 -6.72 5.16 1.95
CA VAL A 175 -7.69 6.25 1.81
C VAL A 175 -8.69 5.92 0.70
N VAL A 176 -8.18 5.47 -0.46
CA VAL A 176 -9.02 5.04 -1.59
C VAL A 176 -9.81 3.79 -1.26
N GLN A 177 -9.22 2.83 -0.55
CA GLN A 177 -9.94 1.64 -0.11
C GLN A 177 -11.10 2.01 0.83
N SER A 178 -10.88 2.95 1.74
CA SER A 178 -11.94 3.49 2.61
C SER A 178 -13.06 4.15 1.82
N LEU A 179 -12.70 5.00 0.83
CA LEU A 179 -13.65 5.64 -0.08
C LEU A 179 -14.50 4.61 -0.85
N ARG A 180 -13.90 3.53 -1.35
CA ARG A 180 -14.62 2.45 -2.06
C ARG A 180 -15.66 1.78 -1.15
N LEU A 181 -15.32 1.50 0.11
CA LEU A 181 -16.24 0.89 1.06
C LEU A 181 -17.41 1.83 1.40
N MET A 182 -17.12 3.12 1.61
CA MET A 182 -18.15 4.14 1.85
C MET A 182 -19.05 4.36 0.63
N GLU A 183 -18.48 4.38 -0.59
CA GLU A 183 -19.23 4.45 -1.85
C GLU A 183 -20.17 3.26 -2.01
N ALA A 184 -19.69 2.03 -1.74
CA ALA A 184 -20.51 0.82 -1.81
C ALA A 184 -21.71 0.84 -0.87
N LYS A 185 -21.59 1.55 0.27
CA LYS A 185 -22.68 1.79 1.23
C LYS A 185 -23.48 3.07 0.94
N ARG A 186 -23.19 3.79 -0.15
CA ARG A 186 -23.85 5.03 -0.57
C ARG A 186 -23.76 6.14 0.48
N MET A 187 -22.62 6.23 1.17
CA MET A 187 -22.39 7.18 2.26
C MET A 187 -21.88 8.55 1.79
N ILE A 188 -21.45 8.66 0.53
CA ILE A 188 -20.86 9.88 -0.04
C ILE A 188 -21.85 10.47 -1.04
N ASP A 189 -22.05 11.79 -0.99
CA ASP A 189 -22.83 12.51 -2.01
C ASP A 189 -22.22 12.29 -3.40
N LYS A 190 -23.05 12.20 -4.45
CA LYS A 190 -22.59 11.97 -5.82
C LYS A 190 -21.67 13.08 -6.35
N GLU A 191 -21.95 14.33 -6.03
CA GLU A 191 -21.13 15.47 -6.50
C GLU A 191 -19.77 15.47 -5.80
N GLU A 192 -19.77 15.23 -4.49
CA GLU A 192 -18.56 15.10 -3.69
C GLU A 192 -17.70 13.91 -4.15
N LEU A 193 -18.33 12.74 -4.33
CA LEU A 193 -17.66 11.54 -4.85
C LEU A 193 -17.07 11.80 -6.24
N GLY A 194 -17.79 12.53 -7.11
CA GLY A 194 -17.30 12.93 -8.42
C GLY A 194 -16.03 13.79 -8.33
N THR A 195 -16.00 14.75 -7.42
CA THR A 195 -14.83 15.61 -7.17
C THR A 195 -13.62 14.79 -6.70
N ILE A 196 -13.83 13.88 -5.74
CA ILE A 196 -12.78 13.02 -5.21
C ILE A 196 -12.26 12.06 -6.28
N LYS A 197 -13.16 11.41 -7.04
CA LYS A 197 -12.75 10.53 -8.16
C LYS A 197 -11.99 11.31 -9.24
N GLN A 198 -12.35 12.56 -9.51
CA GLN A 198 -11.61 13.40 -10.46
C GLN A 198 -10.17 13.63 -10.00
N TRP A 199 -9.95 13.94 -8.72
CA TRP A 199 -8.59 14.12 -8.18
C TRP A 199 -7.72 12.89 -8.39
N PHE A 200 -8.24 11.69 -8.07
CA PHE A 200 -7.50 10.43 -8.27
C PHE A 200 -7.32 10.09 -9.76
N SER A 201 -8.27 10.48 -10.61
CA SER A 201 -8.16 10.30 -12.07
C SER A 201 -7.05 11.18 -12.65
N ASP A 202 -7.01 12.45 -12.24
CA ASP A 202 -5.98 13.41 -12.64
C ASP A 202 -4.60 12.96 -12.14
N TYR A 203 -4.52 12.47 -10.90
CA TYR A 203 -3.26 11.96 -10.36
C TYR A 203 -2.79 10.71 -11.09
N LEU A 204 -3.70 9.78 -11.40
CA LEU A 204 -3.39 8.57 -12.17
C LEU A 204 -2.94 8.91 -13.60
N THR A 205 -3.57 9.89 -14.25
CA THR A 205 -3.11 10.41 -15.54
C THR A 205 -1.71 11.01 -15.43
N TRP A 206 -1.43 11.83 -14.40
CA TRP A 206 -0.10 12.37 -14.18
C TRP A 206 0.95 11.27 -13.95
N MET A 207 0.64 10.28 -13.10
CA MET A 207 1.51 9.13 -12.80
C MET A 207 1.82 8.27 -14.04
N SER A 208 0.93 8.21 -15.02
CA SER A 208 1.09 7.36 -16.21
C SER A 208 1.64 8.09 -17.43
N THR A 209 1.63 9.42 -17.44
CA THR A 209 2.04 10.21 -18.62
C THR A 209 3.23 11.14 -18.36
N HIS A 210 3.41 11.62 -17.13
CA HIS A 210 4.52 12.50 -16.80
C HIS A 210 5.83 11.70 -16.69
N ARG A 211 6.95 12.30 -17.12
CA ARG A 211 8.28 11.66 -17.11
C ARG A 211 8.73 11.10 -15.76
N TYR A 212 8.25 11.68 -14.65
CA TYR A 212 8.54 11.17 -13.29
C TYR A 212 7.75 9.90 -13.00
N GLY A 213 6.47 9.91 -13.36
CA GLY A 213 5.59 8.76 -13.34
C GLY A 213 6.16 7.58 -14.12
N ILE A 214 6.54 7.83 -15.39
CA ILE A 214 7.12 6.80 -16.27
C ILE A 214 8.42 6.23 -15.69
N LYS A 215 9.32 7.09 -15.16
CA LYS A 215 10.57 6.62 -14.54
C LYS A 215 10.34 5.72 -13.32
N GLU A 216 9.34 6.05 -12.49
CA GLU A 216 8.99 5.21 -11.34
C GLU A 216 8.38 3.89 -11.79
N MET A 217 7.44 3.94 -12.73
CA MET A 217 6.83 2.76 -13.34
C MET A 217 7.90 1.80 -13.90
N GLU A 218 8.94 2.32 -14.55
CA GLU A 218 10.05 1.57 -15.15
C GLU A 218 11.14 1.11 -14.16
N ALA A 219 11.03 1.47 -12.88
CA ALA A 219 11.97 0.99 -11.87
C ALA A 219 11.93 -0.54 -11.75
N LYS A 220 13.09 -1.16 -11.56
CA LYS A 220 13.26 -2.62 -11.58
C LYS A 220 13.03 -3.31 -10.24
N ASN A 221 12.84 -2.55 -9.18
CA ASN A 221 12.73 -3.02 -7.79
C ASN A 221 11.37 -2.59 -7.20
N ASN A 222 11.25 -2.58 -5.88
CA ASN A 222 10.06 -2.19 -5.13
C ASN A 222 9.38 -0.88 -5.59
N HIS A 223 10.11 0.08 -6.17
CA HIS A 223 9.50 1.29 -6.72
C HIS A 223 8.52 1.00 -7.86
N GLY A 224 8.89 0.12 -8.80
CA GLY A 224 8.00 -0.28 -9.90
C GLY A 224 6.79 -1.08 -9.41
N THR A 225 7.00 -1.89 -8.37
CA THR A 225 5.92 -2.59 -7.66
C THR A 225 4.96 -1.61 -7.01
N CYS A 226 5.47 -0.64 -6.24
CA CYS A 226 4.67 0.37 -5.56
C CYS A 226 3.92 1.27 -6.53
N TRP A 227 4.49 1.55 -7.71
CA TRP A 227 3.77 2.28 -8.77
C TRP A 227 2.55 1.48 -9.24
N VAL A 228 2.69 0.19 -9.55
CA VAL A 228 1.56 -0.67 -9.99
C VAL A 228 0.54 -0.84 -8.88
N MET A 229 0.97 -1.04 -7.63
CA MET A 229 0.09 -1.13 -6.47
C MET A 229 -0.80 0.11 -6.32
N GLN A 230 -0.22 1.31 -6.42
CA GLN A 230 -0.97 2.56 -6.38
C GLN A 230 -1.91 2.71 -7.60
N ALA A 231 -1.38 2.50 -8.81
CA ALA A 231 -2.15 2.64 -10.03
C ALA A 231 -3.36 1.69 -10.09
N ALA A 232 -3.21 0.44 -9.64
CA ALA A 232 -4.30 -0.52 -9.54
C ALA A 232 -5.38 -0.06 -8.55
N ALA A 233 -4.99 0.36 -7.34
CA ALA A 233 -5.94 0.84 -6.33
C ALA A 233 -6.74 2.06 -6.81
N PHE A 234 -6.06 3.04 -7.43
CA PHE A 234 -6.70 4.25 -7.93
C PHE A 234 -7.60 3.94 -9.13
N ALA A 235 -7.15 3.08 -10.06
CA ALA A 235 -7.94 2.69 -11.22
C ALA A 235 -9.22 1.93 -10.83
N LEU A 236 -9.18 1.10 -9.79
CA LEU A 236 -10.38 0.43 -9.25
C LEU A 236 -11.39 1.41 -8.66
N PHE A 237 -10.92 2.50 -8.05
CA PHE A 237 -11.80 3.52 -7.49
C PHE A 237 -12.39 4.44 -8.56
N THR A 238 -11.61 4.79 -9.58
CA THR A 238 -12.05 5.65 -10.68
C THR A 238 -12.69 4.88 -11.83
N ASP A 239 -12.97 3.58 -11.66
CA ASP A 239 -13.55 2.69 -12.67
C ASP A 239 -12.74 2.66 -14.00
N ASN A 240 -11.43 2.88 -13.94
CA ASN A 240 -10.54 2.93 -15.10
C ASN A 240 -10.09 1.52 -15.54
N ARG A 241 -10.94 0.85 -16.32
CA ARG A 241 -10.71 -0.52 -16.82
C ARG A 241 -9.46 -0.68 -17.69
N GLU A 242 -9.04 0.37 -18.40
CA GLU A 242 -7.82 0.32 -19.22
C GLU A 242 -6.59 0.23 -18.33
N MET A 243 -6.51 1.08 -17.30
CA MET A 243 -5.41 1.06 -16.35
C MET A 243 -5.38 -0.23 -15.52
N ILE A 244 -6.53 -0.79 -15.14
CA ILE A 244 -6.60 -2.10 -14.46
C ILE A 244 -5.93 -3.17 -15.33
N ARG A 245 -6.33 -3.27 -16.60
CA ARG A 245 -5.76 -4.23 -17.56
C ARG A 245 -4.26 -4.01 -17.77
N PHE A 246 -3.82 -2.75 -17.86
CA PHE A 246 -2.41 -2.39 -17.95
C PHE A 246 -1.63 -2.89 -16.73
N CYS A 247 -2.16 -2.67 -15.52
CA CYS A 247 -1.53 -3.12 -14.28
C CYS A 247 -1.45 -4.65 -14.21
N THR A 248 -2.52 -5.36 -14.59
CA THR A 248 -2.53 -6.83 -14.68
C THR A 248 -1.43 -7.34 -15.62
N GLU A 249 -1.39 -6.82 -16.85
CA GLU A 249 -0.40 -7.28 -17.82
C GLU A 249 1.02 -6.89 -17.40
N ARG A 250 1.23 -5.72 -16.79
CA ARG A 250 2.53 -5.33 -16.25
C ARG A 250 2.98 -6.22 -15.10
N TYR A 251 2.08 -6.63 -14.21
CA TYR A 251 2.40 -7.59 -13.16
C TYR A 251 2.90 -8.90 -13.75
N LYS A 252 2.14 -9.45 -14.71
CA LYS A 252 2.40 -10.75 -15.36
C LYS A 252 3.67 -10.77 -16.21
N THR A 253 3.95 -9.67 -16.93
CA THR A 253 5.00 -9.64 -17.97
C THR A 253 6.24 -8.84 -17.58
N VAL A 254 6.14 -7.93 -16.61
CA VAL A 254 7.24 -7.05 -16.21
C VAL A 254 7.66 -7.26 -14.77
N LEU A 255 6.73 -7.22 -13.81
CA LEU A 255 7.10 -7.26 -12.38
C LEU A 255 7.52 -8.66 -11.95
N LEU A 256 6.57 -9.59 -11.86
CA LEU A 256 6.81 -10.93 -11.33
C LEU A 256 7.97 -11.66 -12.05
N PRO A 257 8.01 -11.76 -13.40
CA PRO A 257 9.06 -12.52 -14.07
C PRO A 257 10.46 -11.91 -13.94
N ASN A 258 10.59 -10.58 -13.83
CA ASN A 258 11.90 -9.91 -13.84
C ASN A 258 12.42 -9.54 -12.45
N GLN A 259 11.55 -9.41 -11.44
CA GLN A 259 11.97 -9.10 -10.08
C GLN A 259 12.21 -10.33 -9.20
N MET A 260 11.46 -11.41 -9.42
CA MET A 260 11.55 -12.63 -8.61
C MET A 260 12.60 -13.59 -9.21
N ALA A 261 13.45 -14.16 -8.35
CA ALA A 261 14.34 -15.25 -8.71
C ALA A 261 13.60 -16.61 -8.72
N ALA A 262 14.25 -17.66 -9.24
CA ALA A 262 13.62 -18.98 -9.37
C ALA A 262 13.19 -19.60 -8.02
N ASP A 263 13.86 -19.22 -6.93
CA ASP A 263 13.61 -19.68 -5.56
C ASP A 263 12.52 -18.88 -4.82
N GLY A 264 11.98 -17.82 -5.43
CA GLY A 264 10.98 -16.94 -4.83
C GLY A 264 11.55 -15.66 -4.21
N SER A 265 12.87 -15.54 -4.06
CA SER A 265 13.49 -14.32 -3.51
C SER A 265 13.42 -13.14 -4.48
N PHE A 266 13.59 -11.91 -3.97
CA PHE A 266 13.69 -10.68 -4.77
C PHE A 266 15.13 -10.12 -4.71
N PRO A 267 16.01 -10.42 -5.67
CA PRO A 267 17.46 -10.15 -5.53
C PRO A 267 17.82 -8.68 -5.30
N LEU A 268 17.15 -7.73 -5.99
CA LEU A 268 17.44 -6.30 -5.84
C LEU A 268 17.10 -5.76 -4.44
N GLU A 269 16.19 -6.43 -3.73
CA GLU A 269 15.86 -6.10 -2.34
C GLU A 269 16.89 -6.70 -1.37
N LEU A 270 17.41 -7.89 -1.68
CA LEU A 270 18.44 -8.57 -0.90
C LEU A 270 19.82 -7.92 -1.00
N GLU A 271 20.06 -7.12 -2.04
CA GLU A 271 21.30 -6.34 -2.24
C GLU A 271 21.32 -5.02 -1.46
N ARG A 272 20.21 -4.66 -0.79
CA ARG A 272 20.11 -3.43 -0.01
C ARG A 272 20.77 -3.58 1.36
N THR A 273 21.01 -2.44 2.01
CA THR A 273 21.54 -2.36 3.38
C THR A 273 20.51 -2.76 4.45
N LYS A 274 19.22 -2.81 4.10
CA LYS A 274 18.11 -3.30 4.93
C LYS A 274 17.39 -4.48 4.23
N PRO A 275 18.10 -5.58 3.92
CA PRO A 275 17.57 -6.60 3.02
C PRO A 275 16.33 -7.33 3.56
N TYR A 276 16.14 -7.41 4.88
CA TYR A 276 14.96 -8.02 5.47
C TYR A 276 13.74 -7.10 5.31
N GLY A 277 13.83 -5.85 5.76
CA GLY A 277 12.76 -4.86 5.60
C GLY A 277 12.36 -4.63 4.15
N TYR A 278 13.31 -4.54 3.21
CA TYR A 278 12.99 -4.41 1.78
C TYR A 278 12.32 -5.67 1.20
N SER A 279 12.68 -6.87 1.69
CA SER A 279 12.02 -8.11 1.28
C SER A 279 10.57 -8.18 1.75
N LEU A 280 10.31 -7.78 3.01
CA LEU A 280 8.95 -7.68 3.57
C LEU A 280 8.13 -6.67 2.75
N PHE A 281 8.66 -5.44 2.62
CA PHE A 281 7.99 -4.34 1.92
C PHE A 281 7.61 -4.68 0.47
N ASN A 282 8.53 -5.23 -0.31
CA ASN A 282 8.23 -5.58 -1.70
C ASN A 282 7.24 -6.74 -1.81
N LEU A 283 7.33 -7.74 -0.93
CA LEU A 283 6.40 -8.87 -0.94
C LEU A 283 4.99 -8.44 -0.53
N ASP A 284 4.86 -7.54 0.45
CA ASP A 284 3.57 -6.94 0.82
C ASP A 284 2.95 -6.17 -0.35
N ALA A 285 3.77 -5.38 -1.06
CA ALA A 285 3.30 -4.67 -2.25
C ALA A 285 2.87 -5.63 -3.38
N MET A 286 3.62 -6.70 -3.64
CA MET A 286 3.26 -7.73 -4.62
C MET A 286 1.96 -8.45 -4.24
N ALA A 287 1.80 -8.86 -2.97
CA ALA A 287 0.59 -9.52 -2.49
C ALA A 287 -0.63 -8.56 -2.53
N THR A 288 -0.42 -7.27 -2.26
CA THR A 288 -1.47 -6.25 -2.39
C THR A 288 -1.91 -6.09 -3.86
N ILE A 289 -0.98 -6.14 -4.82
CA ILE A 289 -1.33 -6.15 -6.25
C ILE A 289 -2.20 -7.37 -6.59
N CYS A 290 -1.83 -8.57 -6.12
CA CYS A 290 -2.66 -9.77 -6.31
C CYS A 290 -4.06 -9.58 -5.71
N GLN A 291 -4.15 -9.05 -4.49
CA GLN A 291 -5.42 -8.79 -3.82
C GLN A 291 -6.30 -7.78 -4.57
N LEU A 292 -5.71 -6.73 -5.14
CA LEU A 292 -6.44 -5.70 -5.87
C LEU A 292 -6.90 -6.18 -7.25
N LEU A 293 -6.03 -6.90 -7.97
CA LEU A 293 -6.26 -7.25 -9.37
C LEU A 293 -6.91 -8.62 -9.57
N THR A 294 -7.03 -9.45 -8.54
CA THR A 294 -7.89 -10.64 -8.61
C THR A 294 -9.35 -10.23 -8.69
N THR A 295 -10.00 -10.61 -9.80
CA THR A 295 -11.40 -10.37 -10.11
C THR A 295 -12.09 -11.69 -10.45
N GLY A 296 -13.40 -11.67 -10.70
CA GLY A 296 -14.10 -12.86 -11.23
C GLY A 296 -13.63 -13.31 -12.62
N GLU A 297 -12.91 -12.45 -13.36
CA GLU A 297 -12.40 -12.75 -14.70
C GLU A 297 -10.92 -13.16 -14.72
N GLU A 298 -10.12 -12.62 -13.80
CA GLU A 298 -8.68 -12.87 -13.71
C GLU A 298 -8.29 -13.20 -12.27
N ASP A 299 -7.62 -14.33 -12.08
CA ASP A 299 -7.07 -14.73 -10.78
C ASP A 299 -5.55 -14.55 -10.79
N ILE A 300 -5.10 -13.45 -10.19
CA ILE A 300 -3.69 -13.05 -10.17
C ILE A 300 -2.91 -13.83 -9.12
N TRP A 301 -3.57 -14.26 -8.04
CA TRP A 301 -2.96 -15.13 -7.04
C TRP A 301 -2.53 -16.46 -7.65
N ASN A 302 -3.36 -17.04 -8.53
CA ASN A 302 -3.03 -18.31 -9.21
C ASN A 302 -2.20 -18.14 -10.50
N TYR A 303 -1.78 -16.92 -10.85
CA TYR A 303 -0.92 -16.71 -12.01
C TYR A 303 0.49 -17.28 -11.77
N THR A 304 0.99 -18.05 -12.73
CA THR A 304 2.35 -18.59 -12.74
C THR A 304 3.01 -18.29 -14.08
N THR A 305 4.24 -17.77 -14.04
CA THR A 305 5.04 -17.52 -15.25
C THR A 305 5.44 -18.83 -15.94
N PRO A 306 5.83 -18.82 -17.23
CA PRO A 306 6.29 -20.03 -17.92
C PRO A 306 7.48 -20.75 -17.25
N ASP A 307 8.34 -20.01 -16.55
CA ASP A 307 9.48 -20.53 -15.76
C ASP A 307 9.13 -20.84 -14.29
N GLY A 308 7.84 -20.79 -13.94
CA GLY A 308 7.32 -21.27 -12.66
C GLY A 308 7.42 -20.29 -11.49
N LYS A 309 7.55 -18.98 -11.72
CA LYS A 309 7.47 -17.96 -10.65
C LYS A 309 6.00 -17.61 -10.38
N ASN A 310 5.66 -17.45 -9.11
CA ASN A 310 4.33 -17.06 -8.64
C ASN A 310 4.43 -16.44 -7.24
N ILE A 311 3.37 -15.80 -6.78
CA ILE A 311 3.37 -15.11 -5.49
C ILE A 311 3.58 -16.09 -4.31
N ASP A 312 3.06 -17.31 -4.43
CA ASP A 312 3.22 -18.37 -3.42
C ASP A 312 4.67 -18.73 -3.18
N LYS A 313 5.51 -18.73 -4.22
CA LYS A 313 6.96 -18.90 -4.06
C LYS A 313 7.60 -17.77 -3.27
N GLY A 314 7.17 -16.53 -3.50
CA GLY A 314 7.62 -15.37 -2.72
C GLY A 314 7.28 -15.50 -1.23
N ILE A 315 6.03 -15.88 -0.94
CA ILE A 315 5.58 -16.13 0.43
C ILE A 315 6.33 -17.32 1.05
N ALA A 316 6.45 -18.44 0.34
CA ALA A 316 7.16 -19.62 0.82
C ALA A 316 8.65 -19.35 1.10
N TRP A 317 9.27 -18.46 0.33
CA TRP A 317 10.66 -18.06 0.55
C TRP A 317 10.84 -17.20 1.80
N LEU A 318 9.97 -16.20 2.02
CA LEU A 318 10.14 -15.23 3.11
C LEU A 318 9.53 -15.70 4.44
N TYR A 319 8.46 -16.48 4.40
CA TYR A 319 7.70 -16.91 5.58
C TYR A 319 8.55 -17.57 6.69
N PRO A 320 9.51 -18.47 6.40
CA PRO A 320 10.35 -19.06 7.45
C PRO A 320 11.08 -18.01 8.31
N TYR A 321 11.48 -16.89 7.71
CA TYR A 321 12.18 -15.79 8.38
C TYR A 321 11.23 -14.82 9.10
N VAL A 322 9.94 -14.84 8.79
CA VAL A 322 8.92 -14.11 9.55
C VAL A 322 8.50 -14.92 10.77
N LYS A 323 8.32 -16.24 10.59
CA LYS A 323 8.00 -17.17 11.67
C LYS A 323 9.13 -17.28 12.70
N ASP A 324 10.38 -17.32 12.22
CA ASP A 324 11.57 -17.32 13.06
C ASP A 324 12.64 -16.41 12.46
N LYS A 325 12.66 -15.16 12.92
CA LYS A 325 13.64 -14.15 12.50
C LYS A 325 15.09 -14.55 12.76
N SER A 326 15.35 -15.38 13.78
CA SER A 326 16.70 -15.87 14.08
C SER A 326 17.26 -16.79 12.98
N SER A 327 16.38 -17.33 12.14
CA SER A 327 16.77 -18.16 10.99
C SER A 327 17.26 -17.36 9.78
N TRP A 328 17.18 -16.02 9.80
CA TRP A 328 17.69 -15.15 8.73
C TRP A 328 19.20 -15.33 8.55
N LYS A 329 19.63 -15.73 7.35
CA LYS A 329 21.02 -16.11 7.05
C LYS A 329 21.87 -14.99 6.46
N ARG A 330 21.28 -13.81 6.21
CA ARG A 330 21.97 -12.65 5.64
C ARG A 330 22.32 -11.64 6.74
N GLN A 331 23.02 -10.58 6.37
CA GLN A 331 23.29 -9.48 7.29
C GLN A 331 21.96 -8.91 7.82
N PRO A 332 21.90 -8.57 9.12
CA PRO A 332 20.81 -7.80 9.68
C PRO A 332 20.67 -6.45 8.98
N ASP A 333 19.47 -5.88 9.04
CA ASP A 333 19.23 -4.53 8.56
C ASP A 333 20.05 -3.52 9.38
N ILE A 334 20.73 -2.60 8.72
CA ILE A 334 21.59 -1.61 9.41
C ILE A 334 20.80 -0.64 10.31
N MET A 335 19.48 -0.53 10.11
CA MET A 335 18.56 0.25 10.92
C MET A 335 17.22 -0.47 11.02
N PHE A 336 16.53 -0.29 12.15
CA PHE A 336 15.19 -0.83 12.41
C PHE A 336 15.08 -2.36 12.34
N TRP A 337 16.21 -3.07 12.43
CA TRP A 337 16.22 -4.53 12.45
C TRP A 337 15.26 -5.08 13.51
N GLU A 338 15.30 -4.57 14.74
CA GLU A 338 14.48 -5.03 15.86
C GLU A 338 12.97 -4.75 15.71
N GLU A 339 12.60 -3.83 14.83
CA GLU A 339 11.20 -3.42 14.63
C GLU A 339 10.45 -4.35 13.65
N TRP A 340 11.17 -5.26 12.98
CA TRP A 340 10.58 -6.24 12.06
C TRP A 340 10.60 -7.65 12.66
N PRO A 341 9.68 -8.55 12.24
CA PRO A 341 8.51 -8.29 11.40
C PRO A 341 7.31 -7.76 12.21
N VAL A 342 6.38 -7.12 11.51
CA VAL A 342 5.05 -6.75 12.02
C VAL A 342 3.98 -7.61 11.33
N ALA A 343 2.69 -7.40 11.59
CA ALA A 343 1.60 -8.17 11.01
C ALA A 343 1.45 -7.96 9.48
N GLN A 344 2.34 -8.60 8.71
CA GLN A 344 2.54 -8.30 7.30
C GLN A 344 1.33 -8.63 6.41
N PRO A 345 0.91 -7.72 5.51
CA PRO A 345 -0.16 -7.91 4.53
C PRO A 345 -0.08 -9.21 3.72
N PHE A 346 1.10 -9.66 3.31
CA PHE A 346 1.22 -10.87 2.50
C PHE A 346 0.74 -12.13 3.25
N LEU A 347 0.88 -12.17 4.59
CA LEU A 347 0.37 -13.27 5.40
C LEU A 347 -1.15 -13.22 5.50
N LEU A 348 -1.72 -12.03 5.74
CA LEU A 348 -3.16 -11.83 5.77
C LEU A 348 -3.79 -12.25 4.43
N PHE A 349 -3.32 -11.68 3.31
CA PHE A 349 -3.91 -11.98 2.01
C PHE A 349 -3.66 -13.42 1.57
N GLY A 350 -2.48 -13.98 1.87
CA GLY A 350 -2.20 -15.40 1.64
C GLY A 350 -3.13 -16.31 2.45
N THR A 351 -3.46 -15.95 3.70
CA THR A 351 -4.47 -16.66 4.49
C THR A 351 -5.86 -16.59 3.85
N LEU A 352 -6.29 -15.40 3.42
CA LEU A 352 -7.62 -15.23 2.83
C LEU A 352 -7.78 -15.99 1.52
N HIS A 353 -6.72 -16.07 0.71
CA HIS A 353 -6.75 -16.78 -0.57
C HIS A 353 -6.61 -18.30 -0.41
N HIS A 354 -5.68 -18.79 0.43
CA HIS A 354 -5.38 -20.22 0.54
C HIS A 354 -6.02 -20.93 1.74
N PHE A 355 -6.69 -20.21 2.65
CA PHE A 355 -7.12 -20.71 3.95
C PHE A 355 -5.97 -21.34 4.76
N ASN A 356 -4.76 -20.77 4.62
CA ASN A 356 -3.58 -21.29 5.30
C ASN A 356 -3.58 -20.86 6.78
N LYS A 357 -3.87 -21.83 7.65
CA LYS A 357 -3.93 -21.64 9.11
C LYS A 357 -2.57 -21.28 9.72
N GLU A 358 -1.45 -21.74 9.15
CA GLU A 358 -0.14 -21.39 9.70
C GLU A 358 0.20 -19.92 9.48
N PHE A 359 -0.10 -19.40 8.28
CA PHE A 359 0.07 -17.98 7.97
C PHE A 359 -0.81 -17.14 8.89
N PHE A 360 -2.04 -17.57 9.12
CA PHE A 360 -2.99 -16.87 9.98
C PHE A 360 -2.51 -16.83 11.43
N ASN A 361 -2.11 -17.98 11.97
CA ASN A 361 -1.60 -18.10 13.34
C ASN A 361 -0.34 -17.26 13.56
N THR A 362 0.55 -17.20 12.56
CA THR A 362 1.73 -16.35 12.62
C THR A 362 1.33 -14.87 12.60
N TRP A 363 0.46 -14.49 11.66
CA TRP A 363 -0.01 -13.11 11.52
C TRP A 363 -0.69 -12.57 12.79
N MET A 364 -1.54 -13.37 13.44
CA MET A 364 -2.22 -13.00 14.69
C MET A 364 -1.27 -12.72 15.88
N GLN A 365 -0.04 -13.25 15.84
CA GLN A 365 0.94 -13.09 16.93
C GLN A 365 1.87 -11.89 16.71
N LEU A 366 1.87 -11.30 15.52
CA LEU A 366 2.73 -10.19 15.16
C LEU A 366 2.12 -8.85 15.60
N GLU A 367 2.95 -7.82 15.69
CA GLU A 367 2.50 -6.48 16.07
C GLU A 367 1.57 -5.88 14.99
N HIS A 368 0.33 -5.56 15.37
CA HIS A 368 -0.68 -4.98 14.46
C HIS A 368 -0.70 -3.44 14.44
N PHE A 369 -0.18 -2.81 15.49
CA PHE A 369 -0.24 -1.35 15.67
C PHE A 369 1.15 -0.76 15.93
N PRO A 370 2.11 -0.95 15.01
CA PRO A 370 3.47 -0.45 15.20
C PRO A 370 3.47 1.08 15.34
N THR A 371 4.32 1.59 16.23
CA THR A 371 4.46 3.03 16.51
C THR A 371 5.75 3.62 15.95
N ASN A 372 6.70 2.77 15.54
CA ASN A 372 7.95 3.22 14.91
C ASN A 372 7.67 3.89 13.55
N GLU A 373 8.12 5.14 13.38
CA GLU A 373 7.81 5.95 12.19
C GLU A 373 8.28 5.30 10.89
N GLU A 374 9.45 4.65 10.88
CA GLU A 374 9.96 4.00 9.67
C GLU A 374 9.13 2.75 9.33
N VAL A 375 8.72 1.96 10.34
CA VAL A 375 7.83 0.82 10.11
C VAL A 375 6.49 1.29 9.56
N VAL A 376 5.86 2.28 10.21
CA VAL A 376 4.57 2.84 9.75
C VAL A 376 4.68 3.35 8.31
N ARG A 377 5.77 4.04 7.98
CA ARG A 377 6.05 4.54 6.62
C ARG A 377 6.19 3.40 5.60
N ASN A 378 6.80 2.29 5.96
CA ASN A 378 7.00 1.15 5.06
C ASN A 378 5.90 0.08 5.19
N LEU A 379 4.83 0.32 5.95
CA LEU A 379 3.66 -0.54 6.04
C LEU A 379 2.42 0.23 5.55
N PRO A 380 2.26 0.47 4.24
CA PRO A 380 1.14 1.27 3.72
C PRO A 380 -0.21 0.59 3.88
N ILE A 381 -0.23 -0.74 3.97
CA ILE A 381 -1.43 -1.54 4.22
C ILE A 381 -1.36 -2.02 5.67
N ARG A 382 -2.13 -1.39 6.55
CA ARG A 382 -2.04 -1.57 8.01
C ARG A 382 -3.40 -1.65 8.71
N HIS A 383 -4.50 -1.50 7.97
CA HIS A 383 -5.86 -1.62 8.51
C HIS A 383 -6.56 -2.83 7.87
N PRO A 384 -6.36 -4.06 8.39
CA PRO A 384 -6.92 -5.30 7.84
C PRO A 384 -8.43 -5.25 7.61
N LEU A 385 -9.15 -4.53 8.48
CA LEU A 385 -10.60 -4.36 8.39
C LEU A 385 -11.05 -3.72 7.07
N LEU A 386 -10.21 -2.94 6.39
CA LEU A 386 -10.54 -2.37 5.08
C LEU A 386 -10.51 -3.40 3.93
N TRP A 387 -9.93 -4.58 4.16
CA TRP A 387 -9.59 -5.54 3.11
C TRP A 387 -10.34 -6.88 3.20
N ILE A 388 -11.10 -7.10 4.27
CA ILE A 388 -11.81 -8.36 4.56
C ILE A 388 -13.34 -8.24 4.45
N GLN A 389 -13.82 -7.24 3.70
CA GLN A 389 -15.26 -6.93 3.60
C GLN A 389 -16.03 -7.84 2.65
#